data_AF-D2RFC7-F1
#
_entry.id   AF-D2RFC7-F1
#
_cell.length_a   1.000
_cell.length_b   1.000
_cell.length_c   1.000
_cell.angle_alpha   90.00
_cell.angle_beta   90.00
_cell.angle_gamma   90.00
#
_symmetry.space_group_name_H-M   'P 1'
#
loop_
_entity.id
_entity.type
_entity.pdbx_description
1 polymer ?
#
loop_
_entity_poly.entity_id
_entity_poly.type
_entity_poly.pdbx_seq_one_letter_code
_entity_poly.pdbx_strand_id
1 'polypeptide(L)'
;MLLAIVFAGCAEKVDIGLENVENVSEYTELGKKILENNQTEYAPTEVTTIPSQTVVTPAVTHISKTVPVTEEKPSITPPTTIPAITPIITPTTVTIPTLTEIPHAIPDETTTTTIAITTTITPTPVPTSTPTPIITPTPTPTPTPTPTTPTATPTPTPIPTPTPTPTATTEITTPPPTTTTLTPIPTPIETTLIEETPTPTPTPTPTPEPVDIEIVSPKDGEKIIASDSTASVLLKVEVLSGSSDEVKVYVDEQYVETLTIFLWSYLSLTPGKHTIKVVAYTGDNVVDTDEVTVEVEGFAFGVRYEAKVVRVIDGDTIDVMINDNTYRIRLLGVDCPETSPEGNEPYEYDDITDLEYLAEWGLKAKEFTENVLDHETVYIEFDELAGLKGYYGRYLAYVYLSNGTDFNALLIKNGLARVYVEGTFKKEEEYLEFENYAKTNKIGLWAYSTYTVTPTEPPTQTPTVTGVKISYIHYDAPGNDWYNPNGEYVVIKNYGSDTVNLKGWKLKDKAGHTFTFPDITLEPGESVYVYSGEGVNSENKLYWGNGAIWNNDGDTAYLYDANGNLVDTYSY
;
A
#
# COMPACT_ATOMS: atom_id res chain seq x y z
N MET A 1 9.96 1.92 13.95
CA MET A 1 10.85 1.17 14.86
C MET A 1 12.13 0.77 14.11
N LEU A 2 12.85 1.74 13.51
CA LEU A 2 13.98 1.46 12.61
C LEU A 2 15.17 2.43 12.77
N LEU A 3 15.25 3.18 13.87
CA LEU A 3 16.32 4.17 14.09
C LEU A 3 17.07 4.00 15.43
N ALA A 4 17.08 2.79 16.00
CA ALA A 4 17.64 2.54 17.34
C ALA A 4 18.83 1.56 17.39
N ILE A 5 19.33 1.02 16.27
CA ILE A 5 20.37 -0.04 16.31
C ILE A 5 21.78 0.46 15.88
N VAL A 6 21.94 1.71 15.43
CA VAL A 6 23.24 2.21 14.93
C VAL A 6 24.14 2.86 16.00
N PHE A 7 23.72 2.98 17.26
CA PHE A 7 24.53 3.67 18.30
C PHE A 7 24.71 2.90 19.63
N ALA A 8 24.78 1.57 19.59
CA ALA A 8 25.09 0.75 20.78
C ALA A 8 26.49 0.10 20.74
N GLY A 9 27.49 0.81 20.20
CA GLY A 9 28.86 0.28 20.03
C GLY A 9 29.99 1.02 20.75
N CYS A 10 29.72 2.13 21.44
CA CYS A 10 30.76 2.90 22.14
C CYS A 10 30.25 3.46 23.47
N ALA A 11 30.42 2.72 24.58
CA ALA A 11 30.60 3.29 25.92
C ALA A 11 30.97 2.20 26.93
N GLU A 12 32.15 2.31 27.53
CA GLU A 12 32.50 1.61 28.76
C GLU A 12 31.58 2.05 29.91
N LYS A 13 31.09 1.07 30.69
CA LYS A 13 30.52 1.16 32.05
C LYS A 13 29.72 2.43 32.39
N VAL A 14 28.40 2.35 32.21
CA VAL A 14 27.45 2.99 33.12
C VAL A 14 26.45 1.95 33.58
N ASP A 15 26.49 1.62 34.87
CA ASP A 15 25.54 0.72 35.52
C ASP A 15 24.25 1.50 35.76
N ILE A 16 23.20 1.21 34.99
CA ILE A 16 21.86 1.76 35.21
C ILE A 16 20.94 0.59 35.48
N GLY A 17 20.64 0.38 36.77
CA GLY A 17 19.78 -0.69 37.24
C GLY A 17 18.40 -0.62 36.58
N LEU A 18 18.10 -1.64 35.76
CA LEU A 18 16.80 -1.87 35.16
C LEU A 18 16.11 -2.99 35.93
N GLU A 19 15.30 -2.62 36.92
CA GLU A 19 14.25 -3.50 37.42
C GLU A 19 12.89 -2.79 37.26
N ASN A 20 12.08 -3.34 36.35
CA ASN A 20 10.64 -3.13 36.15
C ASN A 20 10.19 -1.78 35.56
N VAL A 21 9.92 -1.74 34.25
CA VAL A 21 9.07 -0.71 33.61
C VAL A 21 8.14 -1.39 32.59
N GLU A 22 6.82 -1.27 32.79
CA GLU A 22 5.75 -1.95 32.02
C GLU A 22 4.87 -0.99 31.17
N ASN A 23 5.30 0.23 30.79
CA ASN A 23 4.44 1.11 29.97
C ASN A 23 5.13 2.09 29.02
N VAL A 24 4.48 2.33 27.86
CA VAL A 24 5.01 3.02 26.66
C VAL A 24 5.19 4.55 26.83
N SER A 25 4.62 5.16 27.87
CA SER A 25 4.68 6.62 28.08
C SER A 25 6.01 7.14 28.63
N GLU A 26 6.89 6.29 29.17
CA GLU A 26 8.18 6.70 29.75
C GLU A 26 9.32 6.89 28.71
N TYR A 27 9.15 6.36 27.49
CA TYR A 27 10.13 6.55 26.40
C TYR A 27 10.24 8.01 25.94
N THR A 28 9.15 8.77 26.06
CA THR A 28 9.06 10.16 25.56
C THR A 28 9.81 11.16 26.46
N GLU A 29 9.91 10.88 27.76
CA GLU A 29 10.62 11.74 28.71
C GLU A 29 12.14 11.48 28.71
N LEU A 30 12.56 10.23 28.50
CA LEU A 30 13.98 9.87 28.39
C LEU A 30 14.61 10.42 27.08
N GLY A 31 13.85 10.45 25.99
CA GLY A 31 14.28 11.03 24.71
C GLY A 31 14.51 12.55 24.77
N LYS A 32 13.73 13.28 25.58
CA LYS A 32 13.94 14.73 25.80
C LYS A 32 15.19 15.04 26.60
N LYS A 33 15.53 14.21 27.58
CA LYS A 33 16.71 14.41 28.46
C LYS A 33 18.05 14.16 27.75
N ILE A 34 18.06 13.32 26.72
CA ILE A 34 19.25 13.03 25.91
C ILE A 34 19.52 14.14 24.88
N LEU A 35 18.48 14.81 24.38
CA LEU A 35 18.63 15.93 23.43
C LEU A 35 19.20 17.20 24.08
N GLU A 36 18.92 17.45 25.36
CA GLU A 36 19.43 18.64 26.08
C GLU A 36 20.91 18.53 26.48
N ASN A 37 21.46 17.31 26.63
CA ASN A 37 22.85 17.12 27.04
C ASN A 37 23.88 17.16 25.90
N ASN A 38 23.46 17.18 24.63
CA ASN A 38 24.36 17.16 23.46
C ASN A 38 24.59 18.52 22.79
N GLN A 39 24.20 19.64 23.43
CA GLN A 39 24.38 21.00 22.87
C GLN A 39 25.65 21.75 23.33
N THR A 40 26.58 21.11 24.04
CA THR A 40 27.81 21.80 24.47
C THR A 40 29.07 20.98 24.19
N GLU A 41 29.55 21.00 22.94
CA GLU A 41 30.98 21.09 22.63
C GLU A 41 31.18 21.25 21.11
N TYR A 42 32.02 22.23 20.74
CA TYR A 42 32.68 22.53 19.45
C TYR A 42 32.46 23.98 18.97
N ALA A 43 33.42 24.83 19.34
CA ALA A 43 33.63 26.17 18.81
C ALA A 43 34.32 26.12 17.43
N PRO A 44 34.10 27.11 16.54
CA PRO A 44 34.65 27.12 15.18
C PRO A 44 36.05 27.74 15.13
N THR A 45 36.92 27.23 14.25
CA THR A 45 38.18 27.89 13.84
C THR A 45 38.06 28.39 12.40
N GLU A 46 38.54 29.61 12.16
CA GLU A 46 38.39 30.40 10.92
C GLU A 46 38.95 29.73 9.65
N VAL A 47 38.26 29.94 8.52
CA VAL A 47 38.83 29.71 7.17
C VAL A 47 38.63 30.97 6.31
N THR A 48 39.76 31.42 5.77
CA THR A 48 39.98 32.61 4.95
C THR A 48 39.27 32.52 3.59
N THR A 49 38.73 33.65 3.13
CA THR A 49 38.03 33.83 1.84
C THR A 49 38.97 33.85 0.63
N ILE A 50 38.56 33.22 -0.47
CA ILE A 50 39.10 33.38 -1.84
C ILE A 50 37.91 33.52 -2.81
N PRO A 51 37.93 34.42 -3.83
CA PRO A 51 36.74 34.80 -4.56
C PRO A 51 36.38 33.83 -5.70
N SER A 52 35.07 33.74 -5.95
CA SER A 52 34.41 32.90 -6.94
C SER A 52 34.82 33.25 -8.38
N GLN A 53 35.17 32.22 -9.17
CA GLN A 53 35.34 32.33 -10.62
C GLN A 53 34.08 31.88 -11.36
N THR A 54 33.66 32.74 -12.28
CA THR A 54 32.55 32.60 -13.23
C THR A 54 32.82 31.50 -14.25
N VAL A 55 31.86 30.58 -14.45
CA VAL A 55 31.78 29.75 -15.67
C VAL A 55 30.39 29.86 -16.28
N VAL A 56 30.41 30.03 -17.59
CA VAL A 56 29.36 30.47 -18.51
C VAL A 56 28.46 29.29 -18.93
N THR A 57 27.14 29.50 -18.95
CA THR A 57 26.17 28.65 -19.69
C THR A 57 25.75 29.33 -20.99
N PRO A 58 25.55 28.59 -22.11
CA PRO A 58 25.17 29.18 -23.38
C PRO A 58 23.66 29.43 -23.48
N ALA A 59 23.33 30.53 -24.17
CA ALA A 59 21.98 31.02 -24.42
C ALA A 59 21.24 30.25 -25.52
N VAL A 60 19.92 30.11 -25.36
CA VAL A 60 18.98 29.96 -26.48
C VAL A 60 17.88 31.02 -26.34
N THR A 61 17.76 31.79 -27.41
CA THR A 61 16.99 33.02 -27.61
C THR A 61 15.50 32.73 -27.84
N HIS A 62 14.62 33.29 -27.02
CA HIS A 62 13.21 33.52 -27.38
C HIS A 62 13.05 34.95 -27.93
N ILE A 63 12.55 35.04 -29.15
CA ILE A 63 12.34 36.30 -29.88
C ILE A 63 10.92 36.78 -29.59
N SER A 64 10.78 37.82 -28.77
CA SER A 64 9.53 38.57 -28.62
C SER A 64 9.40 39.58 -29.75
N LYS A 65 8.29 39.53 -30.49
CA LYS A 65 7.84 40.64 -31.36
C LYS A 65 6.46 41.09 -30.92
N THR A 66 6.40 42.28 -30.34
CA THR A 66 5.21 43.11 -30.18
C THR A 66 4.97 43.88 -31.47
N VAL A 67 3.72 43.91 -31.94
CA VAL A 67 3.18 44.92 -32.87
C VAL A 67 1.77 45.29 -32.38
N PRO A 68 1.42 46.58 -32.28
CA PRO A 68 0.11 47.02 -31.81
C PRO A 68 -0.87 47.16 -32.99
N VAL A 69 -2.15 46.83 -32.79
CA VAL A 69 -3.21 47.22 -33.73
C VAL A 69 -4.47 47.66 -32.95
N THR A 70 -4.97 48.78 -33.44
CA THR A 70 -6.05 49.67 -33.02
C THR A 70 -7.45 49.09 -33.20
N GLU A 71 -8.42 49.71 -32.51
CA GLU A 71 -9.87 49.48 -32.55
C GLU A 71 -10.49 49.50 -33.96
N GLU A 72 -11.47 48.61 -34.20
CA GLU A 72 -12.69 48.97 -34.94
C GLU A 72 -13.84 47.97 -34.65
N LYS A 73 -15.01 48.51 -34.30
CA LYS A 73 -16.29 47.81 -34.14
C LYS A 73 -16.98 47.69 -35.51
N PRO A 74 -17.67 46.57 -35.79
CA PRO A 74 -19.00 46.71 -36.40
C PRO A 74 -20.07 45.79 -35.81
N SER A 75 -21.29 46.35 -35.83
CA SER A 75 -22.58 45.74 -35.51
C SER A 75 -23.14 45.02 -36.74
N ILE A 76 -23.57 43.75 -36.61
CA ILE A 76 -24.51 43.15 -37.57
C ILE A 76 -25.41 42.09 -36.90
N THR A 77 -26.68 42.13 -37.31
CA THR A 77 -27.90 41.42 -36.90
C THR A 77 -27.90 39.88 -37.13
N PRO A 78 -28.78 39.11 -36.47
CA PRO A 78 -28.83 37.66 -36.61
C PRO A 78 -29.61 37.22 -37.87
N PRO A 79 -29.15 36.20 -38.61
CA PRO A 79 -29.97 35.58 -39.64
C PRO A 79 -30.76 34.37 -39.11
N THR A 80 -31.86 34.18 -39.82
CA THR A 80 -33.00 33.30 -39.61
C THR A 80 -32.69 31.82 -39.94
N THR A 81 -33.39 30.93 -39.22
CA THR A 81 -33.66 29.49 -39.46
C THR A 81 -33.10 28.82 -40.73
N ILE A 82 -32.39 27.69 -40.56
CA ILE A 82 -32.07 26.69 -41.60
C ILE A 82 -32.67 25.33 -41.17
N PRO A 83 -33.27 24.54 -42.08
CA PRO A 83 -34.05 23.35 -41.73
C PRO A 83 -33.19 22.10 -41.45
N ALA A 84 -33.81 21.15 -40.73
CA ALA A 84 -33.25 19.87 -40.33
C ALA A 84 -32.72 19.04 -41.51
N ILE A 85 -31.51 18.51 -41.35
CA ILE A 85 -30.87 17.57 -42.27
C ILE A 85 -30.82 16.20 -41.57
N THR A 86 -31.48 15.21 -42.16
CA THR A 86 -31.43 13.80 -41.74
C THR A 86 -30.05 13.21 -42.03
N PRO A 87 -29.38 12.50 -41.09
CA PRO A 87 -28.08 11.91 -41.37
C PRO A 87 -28.22 10.66 -42.26
N ILE A 88 -27.54 10.67 -43.40
CA ILE A 88 -27.27 9.49 -44.23
C ILE A 88 -25.97 8.88 -43.71
N ILE A 89 -26.05 7.70 -43.10
CA ILE A 89 -24.88 6.95 -42.64
C ILE A 89 -24.34 6.17 -43.85
N THR A 90 -23.13 6.52 -44.30
CA THR A 90 -22.36 5.72 -45.26
C THR A 90 -21.24 5.02 -44.49
N PRO A 91 -21.05 3.70 -44.60
CA PRO A 91 -19.97 3.03 -43.89
C PRO A 91 -18.62 3.37 -44.53
N THR A 92 -17.75 4.04 -43.78
CA THR A 92 -16.34 4.25 -44.12
C THR A 92 -15.55 3.04 -43.66
N THR A 93 -14.92 2.31 -44.59
CA THR A 93 -13.98 1.23 -44.27
C THR A 93 -12.62 1.84 -43.91
N VAL A 94 -12.16 1.63 -42.69
CA VAL A 94 -10.82 2.03 -42.23
C VAL A 94 -9.87 0.85 -42.47
N THR A 95 -8.85 1.06 -43.30
CA THR A 95 -7.78 0.09 -43.54
C THR A 95 -6.62 0.40 -42.60
N ILE A 96 -6.25 -0.56 -41.75
CA ILE A 96 -5.08 -0.48 -40.87
C ILE A 96 -3.85 -1.01 -41.64
N PRO A 97 -2.71 -0.28 -41.68
CA PRO A 97 -1.50 -0.81 -42.29
C PRO A 97 -0.83 -1.82 -41.34
N THR A 98 -0.69 -3.07 -41.80
CA THR A 98 0.16 -4.09 -41.17
C THR A 98 1.63 -3.75 -41.33
N LEU A 99 2.38 -3.80 -40.23
CA LEU A 99 3.82 -3.63 -40.15
C LEU A 99 4.56 -4.70 -40.96
N THR A 100 5.50 -4.22 -41.76
CA THR A 100 6.44 -4.93 -42.65
C THR A 100 7.46 -5.77 -41.86
N GLU A 101 7.53 -7.07 -42.13
CA GLU A 101 8.76 -7.87 -42.01
C GLU A 101 9.39 -8.09 -43.39
N ILE A 102 10.72 -8.05 -43.44
CA ILE A 102 11.60 -8.17 -44.63
C ILE A 102 11.86 -9.66 -44.95
N PRO A 103 12.13 -10.05 -46.22
CA PRO A 103 11.69 -11.33 -46.78
C PRO A 103 12.79 -12.42 -46.83
N HIS A 104 12.36 -13.67 -46.96
CA HIS A 104 13.11 -14.73 -47.64
C HIS A 104 12.20 -15.45 -48.65
N ALA A 105 12.74 -15.62 -49.86
CA ALA A 105 12.11 -16.09 -51.10
C ALA A 105 11.47 -17.51 -51.00
N ILE A 106 10.45 -17.89 -51.78
CA ILE A 106 10.37 -18.23 -53.23
C ILE A 106 8.86 -18.48 -53.56
N PRO A 107 8.36 -18.31 -54.81
CA PRO A 107 6.92 -18.18 -55.10
C PRO A 107 6.25 -19.53 -55.43
N ASP A 108 4.94 -19.67 -55.14
CA ASP A 108 3.99 -20.10 -56.18
C ASP A 108 2.50 -19.94 -55.81
N GLU A 109 1.74 -19.69 -56.87
CA GLU A 109 0.29 -19.85 -57.11
C GLU A 109 -0.78 -19.20 -56.21
N THR A 110 -1.51 -18.31 -56.88
CA THR A 110 -2.81 -17.74 -56.53
C THR A 110 -3.95 -18.75 -56.70
N THR A 111 -4.72 -19.01 -55.63
CA THR A 111 -6.11 -19.49 -55.74
C THR A 111 -7.01 -18.71 -54.79
N THR A 112 -7.86 -17.86 -55.36
CA THR A 112 -8.93 -17.16 -54.62
C THR A 112 -10.14 -18.08 -54.49
N THR A 113 -10.45 -18.52 -53.27
CA THR A 113 -11.70 -19.23 -52.97
C THR A 113 -12.69 -18.23 -52.37
N THR A 114 -13.76 -17.92 -53.10
CA THR A 114 -14.89 -17.13 -52.60
C THR A 114 -15.81 -18.03 -51.79
N ILE A 115 -15.82 -17.87 -50.46
CA ILE A 115 -16.82 -18.50 -49.57
C ILE A 115 -17.96 -17.50 -49.37
N ALA A 116 -19.12 -17.78 -49.93
CA ALA A 116 -20.36 -17.05 -49.63
C ALA A 116 -20.96 -17.59 -48.34
N ILE A 117 -20.97 -16.78 -47.27
CA ILE A 117 -21.60 -17.11 -46.00
C ILE A 117 -23.01 -16.52 -46.03
N THR A 118 -24.04 -17.37 -46.04
CA THR A 118 -25.45 -16.95 -45.93
C THR A 118 -25.84 -17.05 -44.46
N THR A 119 -26.14 -15.93 -43.80
CA THR A 119 -26.60 -15.91 -42.42
C THR A 119 -28.13 -16.06 -42.36
N THR A 120 -28.58 -17.20 -41.86
CA THR A 120 -29.99 -17.44 -41.54
C THR A 120 -30.20 -17.11 -40.06
N ILE A 121 -30.93 -16.03 -39.78
CA ILE A 121 -31.35 -15.67 -38.41
C ILE A 121 -32.52 -16.56 -37.98
N THR A 122 -32.31 -17.34 -36.91
CA THR A 122 -33.35 -18.13 -36.23
C THR A 122 -33.91 -17.28 -35.07
N PRO A 123 -35.23 -17.11 -34.93
CA PRO A 123 -35.79 -16.34 -33.82
C PRO A 123 -35.66 -17.10 -32.49
N THR A 124 -35.10 -16.43 -31.48
CA THR A 124 -34.97 -16.88 -30.09
C THR A 124 -36.34 -16.99 -29.42
N PRO A 125 -36.64 -18.07 -28.67
CA PRO A 125 -37.92 -18.20 -27.96
C PRO A 125 -38.01 -17.23 -26.77
N VAL A 126 -39.21 -16.67 -26.58
CA VAL A 126 -39.58 -15.75 -25.50
C VAL A 126 -39.64 -16.51 -24.16
N PRO A 127 -39.03 -16.02 -23.07
CA PRO A 127 -39.10 -16.71 -21.78
C PRO A 127 -40.52 -16.62 -21.19
N THR A 128 -41.03 -17.77 -20.73
CA THR A 128 -42.31 -17.88 -20.02
C THR A 128 -42.05 -17.66 -18.52
N SER A 129 -42.90 -16.88 -17.84
CA SER A 129 -42.77 -16.59 -16.42
C SER A 129 -42.96 -17.84 -15.55
N THR A 130 -41.93 -18.16 -14.76
CA THR A 130 -41.96 -19.20 -13.72
C THR A 130 -42.75 -18.70 -12.50
N PRO A 131 -43.68 -19.48 -11.92
CA PRO A 131 -44.43 -19.05 -10.75
C PRO A 131 -43.54 -18.94 -9.50
N THR A 132 -43.74 -17.87 -8.75
CA THR A 132 -43.06 -17.54 -7.48
C THR A 132 -43.25 -18.65 -6.44
N PRO A 133 -42.19 -19.11 -5.75
CA PRO A 133 -42.33 -20.08 -4.67
C PRO A 133 -43.03 -19.45 -3.46
N ILE A 134 -44.03 -20.16 -2.91
CA ILE A 134 -44.69 -19.82 -1.65
C ILE A 134 -43.71 -20.11 -0.50
N ILE A 135 -43.34 -19.07 0.24
CA ILE A 135 -42.48 -19.18 1.43
C ILE A 135 -43.30 -19.86 2.54
N THR A 136 -42.86 -21.05 2.95
CA THR A 136 -43.37 -21.73 4.15
C THR A 136 -42.60 -21.21 5.37
N PRO A 137 -43.25 -20.82 6.48
CA PRO A 137 -42.54 -20.28 7.63
C PRO A 137 -41.62 -21.33 8.26
N THR A 138 -40.34 -20.97 8.39
CA THR A 138 -39.31 -21.75 9.10
C THR A 138 -39.66 -21.88 10.59
N PRO A 139 -39.58 -23.07 11.20
CA PRO A 139 -39.82 -23.22 12.64
C PRO A 139 -38.76 -22.47 13.45
N THR A 140 -39.23 -21.72 14.45
CA THR A 140 -38.42 -21.00 15.43
C THR A 140 -37.45 -21.94 16.15
N PRO A 141 -36.13 -21.62 16.23
CA PRO A 141 -35.19 -22.42 16.99
C PRO A 141 -35.54 -22.38 18.49
N THR A 142 -35.63 -23.55 19.10
CA THR A 142 -35.73 -23.73 20.55
C THR A 142 -34.40 -23.30 21.20
N PRO A 143 -34.39 -22.56 22.33
CA PRO A 143 -33.15 -22.12 22.95
C PRO A 143 -32.30 -23.31 23.41
N THR A 144 -31.08 -23.39 22.89
CA THR A 144 -30.03 -24.31 23.34
C THR A 144 -29.62 -23.95 24.78
N PRO A 145 -29.50 -24.91 25.71
CA PRO A 145 -29.04 -24.63 27.06
C PRO A 145 -27.59 -24.13 27.06
N THR A 146 -27.36 -23.05 27.79
CA THR A 146 -26.05 -22.44 28.05
C THR A 146 -25.05 -23.46 28.60
N PRO A 147 -23.83 -23.58 28.04
CA PRO A 147 -22.81 -24.44 28.62
C PRO A 147 -22.35 -23.88 29.96
N THR A 148 -22.53 -24.67 31.03
CA THR A 148 -21.97 -24.41 32.35
C THR A 148 -20.45 -24.50 32.33
N THR A 149 -19.80 -23.48 32.86
CA THR A 149 -18.35 -23.35 33.06
C THR A 149 -17.75 -24.59 33.73
N PRO A 150 -16.69 -25.22 33.18
CA PRO A 150 -16.01 -26.31 33.86
C PRO A 150 -15.27 -25.78 35.09
N THR A 151 -15.56 -26.40 36.24
CA THR A 151 -14.87 -26.19 37.51
C THR A 151 -13.39 -26.52 37.37
N ALA A 152 -12.52 -25.66 37.89
CA ALA A 152 -11.07 -25.84 37.89
C ALA A 152 -10.68 -27.17 38.54
N THR A 153 -9.90 -27.98 37.81
CA THR A 153 -9.25 -29.19 38.31
C THR A 153 -8.00 -28.77 39.10
N PRO A 154 -7.73 -29.34 40.28
CA PRO A 154 -6.55 -28.99 41.05
C PRO A 154 -5.26 -29.46 40.36
N THR A 155 -4.31 -28.54 40.24
CA THR A 155 -2.94 -28.75 39.73
C THR A 155 -2.20 -29.84 40.54
N PRO A 156 -1.57 -30.84 39.89
CA PRO A 156 -0.70 -31.77 40.59
C PRO A 156 0.61 -31.07 41.02
N THR A 157 0.95 -31.21 42.31
CA THR A 157 2.20 -30.76 42.94
C THR A 157 3.43 -31.42 42.28
N PRO A 158 4.54 -30.70 42.06
CA PRO A 158 5.75 -31.27 41.50
C PRO A 158 6.40 -32.29 42.46
N ILE A 159 6.74 -33.47 41.93
CA ILE A 159 7.59 -34.48 42.57
C ILE A 159 9.06 -34.00 42.50
N PRO A 160 9.83 -34.03 43.61
CA PRO A 160 11.24 -33.71 43.56
C PRO A 160 12.07 -34.84 42.93
N THR A 161 12.88 -34.48 41.93
CA THR A 161 13.91 -35.35 41.33
C THR A 161 15.09 -35.54 42.29
N PRO A 162 15.63 -36.77 42.46
CA PRO A 162 16.78 -37.00 43.34
C PRO A 162 18.12 -36.55 42.71
N THR A 163 18.85 -35.75 43.47
CA THR A 163 20.26 -35.34 43.26
C THR A 163 21.22 -36.51 43.52
N PRO A 164 22.21 -36.79 42.66
CA PRO A 164 23.32 -37.67 43.02
C PRO A 164 24.37 -36.94 43.87
N THR A 165 24.61 -37.46 45.08
CA THR A 165 25.63 -37.03 46.05
C THR A 165 27.04 -37.54 45.68
N PRO A 166 28.11 -36.76 45.96
CA PRO A 166 29.50 -37.08 45.63
C PRO A 166 30.12 -38.21 46.46
N THR A 167 31.04 -38.95 45.85
CA THR A 167 31.90 -39.93 46.54
C THR A 167 33.23 -39.28 46.89
N ALA A 168 33.56 -39.23 48.18
CA ALA A 168 34.90 -38.97 48.70
C ALA A 168 35.33 -40.14 49.61
N THR A 169 36.56 -40.59 49.49
CA THR A 169 37.23 -41.50 50.45
C THR A 169 38.72 -41.17 50.42
N THR A 170 39.18 -40.28 51.31
CA THR A 170 39.94 -40.53 52.55
C THR A 170 41.47 -40.56 52.35
N GLU A 171 42.13 -39.49 52.81
CA GLU A 171 43.57 -39.41 53.08
C GLU A 171 43.95 -40.19 54.35
N ILE A 172 45.14 -40.81 54.36
CA ILE A 172 45.95 -41.01 55.57
C ILE A 172 47.42 -40.70 55.23
N THR A 173 48.00 -39.81 56.02
CA THR A 173 49.38 -39.29 55.99
C THR A 173 50.34 -40.13 56.86
N THR A 174 51.66 -39.97 56.62
CA THR A 174 52.85 -39.96 57.54
C THR A 174 54.10 -40.63 56.90
N PRO A 175 55.34 -40.42 57.42
CA PRO A 175 56.25 -39.28 57.19
C PRO A 175 57.60 -39.73 56.55
N PRO A 176 58.59 -38.84 56.26
CA PRO A 176 59.80 -39.21 55.54
C PRO A 176 60.93 -39.67 56.47
N PRO A 177 61.94 -40.41 55.96
CA PRO A 177 63.27 -40.32 56.50
C PRO A 177 64.33 -39.85 55.49
N THR A 178 65.29 -39.17 56.10
CA THR A 178 66.54 -38.55 55.67
C THR A 178 67.54 -39.43 54.90
N THR A 179 68.15 -38.80 53.88
CA THR A 179 69.60 -38.69 53.58
C THR A 179 70.49 -39.94 53.62
N THR A 180 71.15 -40.27 52.50
CA THR A 180 72.62 -40.51 52.51
C THR A 180 73.28 -40.31 51.14
N THR A 181 74.30 -39.46 51.18
CA THR A 181 75.31 -39.12 50.19
C THR A 181 76.20 -40.31 49.83
N LEU A 182 76.51 -40.50 48.54
CA LEU A 182 77.79 -41.07 48.09
C LEU A 182 78.27 -40.36 46.80
N THR A 183 79.38 -39.65 46.93
CA THR A 183 80.35 -39.31 45.88
C THR A 183 81.68 -40.00 46.27
N PRO A 184 82.75 -40.07 45.46
CA PRO A 184 82.93 -40.29 44.00
C PRO A 184 83.86 -41.51 43.71
N ILE A 185 83.99 -41.95 42.45
CA ILE A 185 85.25 -42.57 41.94
C ILE A 185 85.53 -42.02 40.52
N PRO A 186 86.78 -41.61 40.20
CA PRO A 186 87.09 -40.83 39.00
C PRO A 186 87.80 -41.64 37.86
N THR A 187 87.78 -41.03 36.66
CA THR A 187 88.81 -41.11 35.57
C THR A 187 88.69 -42.31 34.59
N PRO A 188 88.94 -42.18 33.26
CA PRO A 188 89.75 -41.17 32.58
C PRO A 188 89.09 -40.31 31.48
N ILE A 189 89.78 -39.19 31.29
CA ILE A 189 89.66 -38.20 30.23
C ILE A 189 90.00 -38.88 28.88
N GLU A 190 89.12 -38.74 27.91
CA GLU A 190 89.46 -38.92 26.50
C GLU A 190 89.24 -37.59 25.78
N THR A 191 90.35 -37.02 25.33
CA THR A 191 90.40 -35.79 24.55
C THR A 191 90.18 -36.15 23.08
N THR A 192 89.00 -35.89 22.52
CA THR A 192 88.80 -35.97 21.08
C THR A 192 87.79 -34.93 20.58
N LEU A 193 88.34 -34.00 19.79
CA LEU A 193 87.81 -33.31 18.62
C LEU A 193 86.49 -32.53 18.77
N ILE A 194 86.63 -31.21 18.67
CA ILE A 194 85.57 -30.24 18.45
C ILE A 194 84.99 -30.52 17.06
N GLU A 195 83.84 -31.20 17.01
CA GLU A 195 83.01 -31.30 15.82
C GLU A 195 82.17 -30.02 15.72
N GLU A 196 82.21 -29.34 14.58
CA GLU A 196 81.47 -28.09 14.38
C GLU A 196 79.97 -28.33 14.58
N THR A 197 79.36 -27.52 15.44
CA THR A 197 77.91 -27.52 15.67
C THR A 197 77.20 -27.37 14.32
N PRO A 198 76.30 -28.30 13.93
CA PRO A 198 75.55 -28.16 12.69
C PRO A 198 74.75 -26.86 12.76
N THR A 199 74.89 -26.02 11.74
CA THR A 199 74.05 -24.83 11.55
C THR A 199 72.58 -25.30 11.56
N PRO A 200 71.67 -24.67 12.33
CA PRO A 200 70.27 -25.07 12.34
C PRO A 200 69.76 -25.02 10.90
N THR A 201 69.31 -26.17 10.39
CA THR A 201 68.56 -26.22 9.14
C THR A 201 67.36 -25.29 9.30
N PRO A 202 67.08 -24.37 8.36
CA PRO A 202 65.91 -23.51 8.48
C PRO A 202 64.69 -24.41 8.64
N THR A 203 63.97 -24.26 9.75
CA THR A 203 62.65 -24.86 9.93
C THR A 203 61.84 -24.51 8.68
N PRO A 204 61.23 -25.47 7.98
CA PRO A 204 60.39 -25.14 6.83
C PRO A 204 59.39 -24.08 7.28
N THR A 205 59.37 -22.94 6.59
CA THR A 205 58.34 -21.92 6.80
C THR A 205 56.99 -22.65 6.72
N PRO A 206 56.12 -22.55 7.74
CA PRO A 206 54.82 -23.20 7.68
C PRO A 206 54.15 -22.79 6.38
N THR A 207 53.77 -23.77 5.57
CA THR A 207 52.95 -23.50 4.38
C THR A 207 51.66 -22.87 4.90
N PRO A 208 51.26 -21.68 4.41
CA PRO A 208 50.02 -21.06 4.88
C PRO A 208 48.88 -22.05 4.70
N GLU A 209 48.05 -22.22 5.74
CA GLU A 209 46.85 -23.05 5.63
C GLU A 209 45.96 -22.49 4.52
N PRO A 210 45.38 -23.35 3.66
CA PRO A 210 44.45 -22.89 2.64
C PRO A 210 43.28 -22.18 3.31
N VAL A 211 42.88 -21.05 2.71
CA VAL A 211 41.66 -20.34 3.12
C VAL A 211 40.47 -21.17 2.63
N ASP A 212 39.50 -21.39 3.51
CA ASP A 212 38.28 -22.14 3.22
C ASP A 212 37.11 -21.35 3.82
N ILE A 213 36.15 -20.94 3.00
CA ILE A 213 34.97 -20.18 3.39
C ILE A 213 33.70 -20.96 3.03
N GLU A 214 32.67 -20.81 3.87
CA GLU A 214 31.37 -21.44 3.64
C GLU A 214 30.23 -20.46 3.90
N ILE A 215 29.27 -20.38 2.99
CA ILE A 215 27.98 -19.76 3.21
C ILE A 215 27.15 -20.69 4.09
N VAL A 216 27.09 -20.37 5.38
CA VAL A 216 26.30 -21.15 6.34
C VAL A 216 24.82 -20.78 6.32
N SER A 217 24.48 -19.58 5.84
CA SER A 217 23.11 -19.11 5.58
C SER A 217 23.13 -18.10 4.43
N PRO A 218 22.18 -18.14 3.49
CA PRO A 218 21.12 -19.15 3.34
C PRO A 218 21.69 -20.50 2.89
N LYS A 219 20.88 -21.57 2.98
CA LYS A 219 21.25 -22.89 2.43
C LYS A 219 21.02 -22.93 0.93
N ASP A 220 21.82 -23.75 0.24
CA ASP A 220 21.60 -23.98 -1.20
C ASP A 220 20.22 -24.61 -1.44
N GLY A 221 19.48 -24.03 -2.39
CA GLY A 221 18.09 -24.35 -2.70
C GLY A 221 17.07 -23.84 -1.68
N GLU A 222 17.43 -22.99 -0.71
CA GLU A 222 16.50 -22.48 0.28
C GLU A 222 15.39 -21.63 -0.37
N LYS A 223 14.15 -21.93 0.02
CA LYS A 223 12.95 -21.17 -0.37
C LYS A 223 12.66 -20.11 0.68
N ILE A 224 12.60 -18.86 0.24
CA ILE A 224 12.43 -17.70 1.11
C ILE A 224 11.18 -16.96 0.69
N ILE A 225 10.28 -16.67 1.62
CA ILE A 225 9.05 -15.92 1.33
C ILE A 225 9.33 -14.43 1.51
N ALA A 226 9.15 -13.64 0.46
CA ALA A 226 9.17 -12.19 0.54
C ALA A 226 7.92 -11.69 1.28
N SER A 227 8.12 -10.87 2.31
CA SER A 227 7.02 -10.21 3.02
C SER A 227 6.42 -9.06 2.21
N ASP A 228 7.25 -8.45 1.36
CA ASP A 228 6.92 -7.34 0.47
C ASP A 228 7.47 -7.60 -0.95
N SER A 229 7.87 -6.56 -1.69
CA SER A 229 8.45 -6.68 -3.03
C SER A 229 9.88 -7.23 -3.04
N THR A 230 10.48 -7.39 -1.87
CA THR A 230 11.76 -8.07 -1.66
C THR A 230 11.73 -8.91 -0.38
N ALA A 231 12.60 -9.91 -0.32
CA ALA A 231 12.94 -10.62 0.89
C ALA A 231 14.24 -10.04 1.49
N SER A 232 14.28 -9.94 2.82
CA SER A 232 15.52 -9.70 3.56
C SER A 232 16.16 -11.05 3.90
N VAL A 233 17.27 -11.37 3.24
CA VAL A 233 17.95 -12.67 3.35
C VAL A 233 19.20 -12.50 4.21
N LEU A 234 19.26 -13.24 5.32
CA LEU A 234 20.47 -13.27 6.14
C LEU A 234 21.56 -14.06 5.42
N LEU A 235 22.58 -13.34 4.95
CA LEU A 235 23.84 -13.92 4.56
C LEU A 235 24.71 -14.08 5.80
N LYS A 236 25.19 -15.30 6.06
CA LYS A 236 26.19 -15.59 7.07
C LYS A 236 27.26 -16.48 6.44
N VAL A 237 28.50 -16.07 6.56
CA VAL A 237 29.70 -16.73 6.06
C VAL A 237 30.57 -17.14 7.24
N GLU A 238 31.18 -18.31 7.17
CA GLU A 238 32.18 -18.77 8.14
C GLU A 238 33.52 -19.01 7.43
N VAL A 239 34.63 -18.66 8.08
CA VAL A 239 35.98 -19.01 7.63
C VAL A 239 36.38 -20.27 8.40
N LEU A 240 36.46 -21.39 7.70
CA LEU A 240 36.72 -22.71 8.27
C LEU A 240 38.22 -22.94 8.53
N SER A 241 39.09 -22.38 7.68
CA SER A 241 40.54 -22.38 7.87
C SER A 241 41.21 -21.18 7.18
N GLY A 242 42.46 -20.89 7.56
CA GLY A 242 43.24 -19.78 7.01
C GLY A 242 42.74 -18.39 7.41
N SER A 243 43.18 -17.36 6.68
CA SER A 243 42.74 -15.98 6.85
C SER A 243 42.69 -15.27 5.50
N SER A 244 41.58 -14.59 5.19
CA SER A 244 41.45 -13.69 4.04
C SER A 244 41.59 -12.22 4.47
N ASP A 245 41.97 -11.35 3.53
CA ASP A 245 41.99 -9.89 3.74
C ASP A 245 40.59 -9.29 3.57
N GLU A 246 39.82 -9.81 2.62
CA GLU A 246 38.45 -9.37 2.33
C GLU A 246 37.60 -10.52 1.76
N VAL A 247 36.29 -10.47 2.00
CA VAL A 247 35.30 -11.36 1.37
C VAL A 247 34.29 -10.50 0.61
N LYS A 248 34.22 -10.67 -0.71
CA LYS A 248 33.29 -9.92 -1.58
C LYS A 248 32.04 -10.74 -1.85
N VAL A 249 30.89 -10.09 -1.78
CA VAL A 249 29.57 -10.69 -2.02
C VAL A 249 29.06 -10.26 -3.38
N TYR A 250 28.58 -11.23 -4.15
CA TYR A 250 27.95 -11.05 -5.44
C TYR A 250 26.56 -11.68 -5.42
N VAL A 251 25.60 -11.01 -6.04
CA VAL A 251 24.25 -11.54 -6.31
C VAL A 251 24.04 -11.48 -7.82
N ASP A 252 23.75 -12.62 -8.43
CA ASP A 252 23.58 -12.76 -9.89
C ASP A 252 24.72 -12.11 -10.69
N GLU A 253 25.96 -12.42 -10.30
CA GLU A 253 27.21 -11.87 -10.86
C GLU A 253 27.42 -10.35 -10.64
N GLN A 254 26.51 -9.65 -9.97
CA GLN A 254 26.68 -8.25 -9.61
C GLN A 254 27.31 -8.13 -8.22
N TYR A 255 28.37 -7.31 -8.12
CA TYR A 255 28.97 -6.99 -6.83
C TYR A 255 27.97 -6.23 -5.95
N VAL A 256 27.82 -6.67 -4.70
CA VAL A 256 26.93 -6.05 -3.71
C VAL A 256 27.74 -5.30 -2.66
N GLU A 257 28.63 -6.01 -1.96
CA GLU A 257 29.38 -5.46 -0.82
C GLU A 257 30.65 -6.27 -0.51
N THR A 258 31.48 -5.73 0.39
CA THR A 258 32.62 -6.43 1.00
C THR A 258 32.36 -6.60 2.50
N LEU A 259 32.45 -7.83 2.99
CA LEU A 259 32.39 -8.16 4.42
C LEU A 259 33.75 -7.88 5.06
N THR A 260 33.77 -7.08 6.15
CA THR A 260 35.02 -6.56 6.74
C THR A 260 35.25 -7.00 8.18
N ILE A 261 34.25 -6.88 9.06
CA ILE A 261 34.36 -7.16 10.50
C ILE A 261 33.40 -8.28 10.92
N PHE A 262 32.21 -8.27 10.34
CA PHE A 262 31.17 -9.25 10.54
C PHE A 262 31.01 -10.03 9.24
N LEU A 263 31.15 -11.35 9.30
CA LEU A 263 30.89 -12.24 8.17
C LEU A 263 29.38 -12.52 8.05
N TRP A 264 28.56 -11.51 8.24
CA TRP A 264 27.12 -11.60 8.02
C TRP A 264 26.57 -10.24 7.57
N SER A 265 25.54 -10.29 6.73
CA SER A 265 24.81 -9.13 6.23
C SER A 265 23.39 -9.53 5.84
N TYR A 266 22.56 -8.54 5.50
CA TYR A 266 21.23 -8.79 4.95
C TYR A 266 21.19 -8.36 3.49
N LEU A 267 20.87 -9.30 2.61
CA LEU A 267 20.66 -9.06 1.19
C LEU A 267 19.19 -8.77 0.94
N SER A 268 18.88 -7.74 0.16
CA SER A 268 17.52 -7.47 -0.32
C SER A 268 17.34 -8.09 -1.70
N LEU A 269 16.59 -9.18 -1.79
CA LEU A 269 16.39 -9.95 -3.02
C LEU A 269 14.95 -9.85 -3.50
N THR A 270 14.73 -9.60 -4.78
CA THR A 270 13.39 -9.64 -5.39
C THR A 270 12.86 -11.07 -5.47
N PRO A 271 11.55 -11.28 -5.68
CA PRO A 271 11.02 -12.59 -6.01
C PRO A 271 11.64 -13.16 -7.28
N GLY A 272 12.07 -14.42 -7.22
CA GLY A 272 12.80 -15.10 -8.28
C GLY A 272 13.94 -15.98 -7.77
N LYS A 273 14.61 -16.64 -8.70
CA LYS A 273 15.80 -17.44 -8.42
C LYS A 273 17.03 -16.54 -8.43
N HIS A 274 17.82 -16.57 -7.36
CA HIS A 274 19.04 -15.77 -7.20
C HIS A 274 20.24 -16.65 -6.86
N THR A 275 21.42 -16.29 -7.37
CA THR A 275 22.70 -16.92 -6.99
C THR A 275 23.49 -15.96 -6.13
N ILE A 276 23.80 -16.36 -4.89
CA ILE A 276 24.65 -15.61 -3.97
C ILE A 276 26.03 -16.27 -3.99
N LYS A 277 27.04 -15.50 -4.37
CA LYS A 277 28.43 -15.96 -4.43
C LYS A 277 29.30 -15.11 -3.53
N VAL A 278 30.15 -15.75 -2.73
CA VAL A 278 31.14 -15.09 -1.88
C VAL A 278 32.54 -15.47 -2.36
N VAL A 279 33.42 -14.48 -2.46
CA VAL A 279 34.78 -14.67 -2.96
C VAL A 279 35.76 -14.09 -1.95
N ALA A 280 36.61 -14.93 -1.37
CA ALA A 280 37.68 -14.50 -0.47
C ALA A 280 38.93 -14.11 -1.25
N TYR A 281 39.59 -13.03 -0.81
CA TYR A 281 40.84 -12.54 -1.38
C TYR A 281 41.95 -12.43 -0.34
N THR A 282 43.19 -12.61 -0.79
CA THR A 282 44.41 -12.20 -0.08
C THR A 282 45.27 -11.39 -1.05
N GLY A 283 45.45 -10.11 -0.76
CA GLY A 283 45.86 -9.11 -1.75
C GLY A 283 44.92 -9.11 -2.95
N ASP A 284 45.48 -9.18 -4.16
CA ASP A 284 44.71 -9.22 -5.41
C ASP A 284 44.29 -10.64 -5.85
N ASN A 285 44.67 -11.67 -5.09
CA ASN A 285 44.42 -13.07 -5.48
C ASN A 285 43.15 -13.60 -4.83
N VAL A 286 42.31 -14.25 -5.63
CA VAL A 286 41.21 -15.09 -5.12
C VAL A 286 41.83 -16.29 -4.43
N VAL A 287 41.46 -16.49 -3.16
CA VAL A 287 41.96 -17.62 -2.36
C VAL A 287 40.90 -18.70 -2.16
N ASP A 288 39.62 -18.33 -2.17
CA ASP A 288 38.51 -19.28 -2.13
C ASP A 288 37.20 -18.66 -2.64
N THR A 289 36.21 -19.51 -2.95
CA THR A 289 34.88 -19.10 -3.43
C THR A 289 33.84 -20.12 -3.01
N ASP A 290 32.70 -19.62 -2.53
CA ASP A 290 31.51 -20.43 -2.28
C ASP A 290 30.26 -19.79 -2.89
N GLU A 291 29.29 -20.60 -3.27
CA GLU A 291 28.05 -20.14 -3.90
C GLU A 291 26.84 -20.96 -3.48
N VAL A 292 25.71 -20.28 -3.28
CA VAL A 292 24.41 -20.89 -3.00
C VAL A 292 23.35 -20.27 -3.89
N THR A 293 22.36 -21.08 -4.26
CA THR A 293 21.17 -20.63 -4.96
C THR A 293 20.01 -20.51 -3.98
N VAL A 294 19.21 -19.46 -4.08
CA VAL A 294 17.95 -19.32 -3.33
C VAL A 294 16.78 -19.07 -4.27
N GLU A 295 15.58 -19.48 -3.86
CA GLU A 295 14.33 -19.16 -4.54
C GLU A 295 13.49 -18.26 -3.63
N VAL A 296 13.35 -16.99 -4.02
CA VAL A 296 12.51 -16.03 -3.31
C VAL A 296 11.09 -16.10 -3.87
N GLU A 297 10.15 -16.60 -3.08
CA GLU A 297 8.73 -16.66 -3.40
C GLU A 297 8.04 -15.34 -3.02
N GLY A 298 7.26 -14.75 -3.94
CA GLY A 298 6.56 -13.49 -3.69
C GLY A 298 6.12 -12.80 -4.98
N PHE A 299 5.73 -11.52 -4.87
CA PHE A 299 5.28 -10.70 -5.99
C PHE A 299 6.25 -9.56 -6.29
N ALA A 300 6.67 -9.47 -7.55
CA ALA A 300 7.48 -8.40 -8.09
C ALA A 300 6.58 -7.37 -8.81
N PHE A 301 7.03 -6.12 -8.86
CA PHE A 301 6.30 -5.05 -9.54
C PHE A 301 6.42 -5.15 -11.06
N GLY A 302 5.35 -4.79 -11.78
CA GLY A 302 5.30 -4.83 -13.25
C GLY A 302 5.32 -6.24 -13.87
N VAL A 303 5.29 -7.29 -13.05
CA VAL A 303 5.16 -8.68 -13.49
C VAL A 303 3.70 -9.10 -13.43
N ARG A 304 3.23 -9.75 -14.50
CA ARG A 304 1.88 -10.31 -14.57
C ARG A 304 1.88 -11.74 -14.05
N TYR A 305 1.09 -11.97 -13.01
CA TYR A 305 0.88 -13.27 -12.41
C TYR A 305 -0.46 -13.83 -12.87
N GLU A 306 -0.44 -15.00 -13.52
CA GLU A 306 -1.65 -15.74 -13.82
C GLU A 306 -2.34 -16.14 -12.51
N ALA A 307 -3.62 -15.83 -12.40
CA ALA A 307 -4.38 -16.01 -11.19
C ALA A 307 -5.79 -16.50 -11.55
N LYS A 308 -6.27 -17.53 -10.84
CA LYS A 308 -7.65 -17.99 -11.00
C LYS A 308 -8.54 -17.23 -10.02
N VAL A 309 -9.57 -16.56 -10.52
CA VAL A 309 -10.57 -15.93 -9.63
C VAL A 309 -11.39 -17.04 -8.98
N VAL A 310 -11.41 -17.04 -7.65
CA VAL A 310 -12.15 -18.06 -6.86
C VAL A 310 -13.35 -17.47 -6.14
N ARG A 311 -13.41 -16.15 -6.00
CA ARG A 311 -14.55 -15.44 -5.43
C ARG A 311 -14.53 -13.97 -5.83
N VAL A 312 -15.69 -13.42 -6.16
CA VAL A 312 -15.93 -11.97 -6.22
C VAL A 312 -16.57 -11.54 -4.89
N ILE A 313 -16.01 -10.53 -4.23
CA ILE A 313 -16.52 -10.03 -2.94
C ILE A 313 -17.54 -8.92 -3.19
N ASP A 314 -17.14 -7.93 -3.99
CA ASP A 314 -17.88 -6.74 -4.41
C ASP A 314 -17.35 -6.25 -5.78
N GLY A 315 -17.67 -5.03 -6.18
CA GLY A 315 -17.31 -4.50 -7.50
C GLY A 315 -15.80 -4.37 -7.74
N ASP A 316 -15.01 -4.12 -6.70
CA ASP A 316 -13.58 -3.80 -6.81
C ASP A 316 -12.69 -4.72 -5.94
N THR A 317 -13.24 -5.79 -5.37
CA THR A 317 -12.50 -6.75 -4.55
C THR A 317 -12.79 -8.19 -4.96
N ILE A 318 -11.71 -8.95 -5.19
CA ILE A 318 -11.75 -10.37 -5.58
C ILE A 318 -10.78 -11.20 -4.73
N ASP A 319 -11.09 -12.48 -4.54
CA ASP A 319 -10.12 -13.47 -4.07
C ASP A 319 -9.62 -14.27 -5.28
N VAL A 320 -8.29 -14.40 -5.41
CA VAL A 320 -7.63 -15.14 -6.47
C VAL A 320 -6.73 -16.24 -5.91
N MET A 321 -6.58 -17.32 -6.67
CA MET A 321 -5.67 -18.41 -6.36
C MET A 321 -4.43 -18.35 -7.27
N ILE A 322 -3.25 -18.34 -6.65
CA ILE A 322 -1.94 -18.37 -7.30
C ILE A 322 -1.09 -19.39 -6.54
N ASN A 323 -0.54 -20.39 -7.24
CA ASN A 323 0.28 -21.46 -6.63
C ASN A 323 -0.37 -22.08 -5.39
N ASP A 324 -1.65 -22.46 -5.50
CA ASP A 324 -2.49 -23.02 -4.42
C ASP A 324 -2.76 -22.12 -3.20
N ASN A 325 -2.24 -20.89 -3.20
CA ASN A 325 -2.50 -19.89 -2.17
C ASN A 325 -3.60 -18.92 -2.62
N THR A 326 -4.49 -18.56 -1.69
CA THR A 326 -5.56 -17.58 -1.95
C THR A 326 -5.16 -16.19 -1.47
N TYR A 327 -5.30 -15.18 -2.33
CA TYR A 327 -4.97 -13.79 -2.08
C TYR A 327 -6.20 -12.90 -2.31
N ARG A 328 -6.51 -12.02 -1.35
CA ARG A 328 -7.51 -10.97 -1.54
C ARG A 328 -6.89 -9.76 -2.23
N ILE A 329 -7.41 -9.43 -3.41
CA ILE A 329 -6.96 -8.34 -4.26
C ILE A 329 -8.04 -7.25 -4.25
N ARG A 330 -7.66 -6.03 -3.86
CA ARG A 330 -8.42 -4.80 -4.13
C ARG A 330 -7.90 -4.24 -5.45
N LEU A 331 -8.81 -3.93 -6.35
CA LEU A 331 -8.48 -3.39 -7.67
C LEU A 331 -7.89 -1.98 -7.49
N LEU A 332 -6.63 -1.84 -7.89
CA LEU A 332 -5.89 -0.59 -7.73
C LEU A 332 -6.54 0.54 -8.54
N GLY A 333 -6.74 1.69 -7.89
CA GLY A 333 -7.27 2.91 -8.51
C GLY A 333 -8.79 2.90 -8.74
N VAL A 334 -9.50 1.86 -8.29
CA VAL A 334 -10.95 1.69 -8.48
C VAL A 334 -11.67 1.77 -7.14
N ASP A 335 -12.76 2.51 -7.11
CA ASP A 335 -13.65 2.60 -5.95
C ASP A 335 -15.10 2.46 -6.41
N CYS A 336 -15.70 1.31 -6.11
CA CYS A 336 -17.10 1.02 -6.41
C CYS A 336 -18.00 1.44 -5.24
N PRO A 337 -19.24 1.92 -5.50
CA PRO A 337 -20.19 2.14 -4.43
C PRO A 337 -20.40 0.87 -3.59
N GLU A 338 -20.61 1.04 -2.29
CA GLU A 338 -20.90 -0.08 -1.40
C GLU A 338 -22.27 -0.70 -1.73
N THR A 339 -22.41 -2.01 -1.54
CA THR A 339 -23.63 -2.73 -1.96
C THR A 339 -24.87 -2.50 -1.07
N SER A 340 -24.73 -1.72 -0.01
CA SER A 340 -25.79 -1.36 0.93
C SER A 340 -25.81 0.15 1.15
N PRO A 341 -27.00 0.78 1.31
CA PRO A 341 -27.09 2.22 1.52
C PRO A 341 -26.25 2.70 2.71
N GLU A 342 -26.24 1.94 3.81
CA GLU A 342 -25.52 2.27 5.05
C GLU A 342 -23.99 2.17 4.93
N GLY A 343 -23.50 1.59 3.83
CA GLY A 343 -22.07 1.55 3.52
C GLY A 343 -21.61 2.74 2.68
N ASN A 344 -22.53 3.48 2.08
CA ASN A 344 -22.21 4.61 1.21
C ASN A 344 -22.31 5.93 1.97
N GLU A 345 -21.52 6.92 1.52
CA GLU A 345 -21.60 8.28 2.05
C GLU A 345 -22.12 9.24 0.95
N PRO A 346 -22.96 10.23 1.30
CA PRO A 346 -23.37 11.26 0.36
C PRO A 346 -22.16 12.05 -0.13
N TYR A 347 -22.18 12.45 -1.41
CA TYR A 347 -21.11 13.18 -2.09
C TYR A 347 -19.78 12.43 -2.24
N GLU A 348 -19.72 11.15 -1.89
CA GLU A 348 -18.57 10.30 -2.20
C GLU A 348 -18.36 10.18 -3.72
N TYR A 349 -19.46 10.23 -4.48
CA TYR A 349 -19.50 10.18 -5.94
C TYR A 349 -20.04 11.50 -6.53
N ASP A 350 -19.29 12.59 -6.37
CA ASP A 350 -19.65 13.96 -6.80
C ASP A 350 -20.96 14.48 -6.15
N ASP A 351 -21.99 14.79 -6.95
CA ASP A 351 -23.25 15.38 -6.49
C ASP A 351 -24.30 14.31 -6.09
N ILE A 352 -23.92 13.04 -6.03
CA ILE A 352 -24.83 11.93 -5.69
C ILE A 352 -24.98 11.83 -4.18
N THR A 353 -26.22 12.00 -3.72
CA THR A 353 -26.60 11.90 -2.29
C THR A 353 -27.59 10.79 -2.00
N ASP A 354 -28.16 10.18 -3.04
CA ASP A 354 -29.09 9.06 -2.90
C ASP A 354 -28.30 7.77 -2.65
N LEU A 355 -28.30 7.34 -1.39
CA LEU A 355 -27.55 6.16 -0.94
C LEU A 355 -28.16 4.85 -1.46
N GLU A 356 -29.47 4.83 -1.74
CA GLU A 356 -30.11 3.66 -2.38
C GLU A 356 -29.67 3.55 -3.83
N TYR A 357 -29.58 4.68 -4.53
CA TYR A 357 -29.03 4.74 -5.88
C TYR A 357 -27.57 4.27 -5.90
N LEU A 358 -26.73 4.73 -4.97
CA LEU A 358 -25.36 4.27 -4.84
C LEU A 358 -25.30 2.76 -4.57
N ALA A 359 -26.11 2.25 -3.64
CA ALA A 359 -26.19 0.81 -3.37
C ALA A 359 -26.63 -0.02 -4.59
N GLU A 360 -27.59 0.48 -5.39
CA GLU A 360 -27.99 -0.15 -6.65
C GLU A 360 -26.81 -0.22 -7.63
N TRP A 361 -26.00 0.84 -7.72
CA TRP A 361 -24.80 0.84 -8.56
C TRP A 361 -23.66 -0.01 -8.00
N GLY A 362 -23.53 -0.15 -6.68
CA GLY A 362 -22.63 -1.10 -6.04
C GLY A 362 -22.99 -2.54 -6.40
N LEU A 363 -24.28 -2.88 -6.38
CA LEU A 363 -24.76 -4.18 -6.82
C LEU A 363 -24.52 -4.42 -8.32
N LYS A 364 -24.73 -3.42 -9.18
CA LYS A 364 -24.42 -3.51 -10.62
C LYS A 364 -22.93 -3.69 -10.89
N ALA A 365 -22.08 -3.00 -10.13
CA ALA A 365 -20.62 -3.13 -10.23
C ALA A 365 -20.20 -4.55 -9.84
N LYS A 366 -20.71 -5.07 -8.72
CA LYS A 366 -20.49 -6.45 -8.30
C LYS A 366 -20.96 -7.46 -9.34
N GLU A 367 -22.17 -7.31 -9.87
CA GLU A 367 -22.72 -8.19 -10.91
C GLU A 367 -21.86 -8.16 -12.18
N PHE A 368 -21.37 -6.99 -12.58
CA PHE A 368 -20.44 -6.88 -13.72
C PHE A 368 -19.13 -7.63 -13.46
N THR A 369 -18.55 -7.47 -12.27
CA THR A 369 -17.33 -8.18 -11.87
C THR A 369 -17.55 -9.69 -11.80
N GLU A 370 -18.67 -10.16 -11.24
CA GLU A 370 -19.04 -11.59 -11.26
C GLU A 370 -19.18 -12.12 -12.69
N ASN A 371 -19.91 -11.41 -13.56
CA ASN A 371 -20.16 -11.86 -14.94
C ASN A 371 -18.90 -11.92 -15.80
N VAL A 372 -17.88 -11.11 -15.51
CA VAL A 372 -16.66 -11.02 -16.31
C VAL A 372 -15.52 -11.85 -15.71
N LEU A 373 -15.43 -11.94 -14.38
CA LEU A 373 -14.28 -12.52 -13.69
C LEU A 373 -14.57 -13.83 -12.96
N ASP A 374 -15.81 -14.14 -12.60
CA ASP A 374 -16.07 -15.29 -11.74
C ASP A 374 -15.61 -16.60 -12.42
N HIS A 375 -14.80 -17.39 -11.70
CA HIS A 375 -14.12 -18.60 -12.18
C HIS A 375 -13.17 -18.43 -13.37
N GLU A 376 -12.94 -17.21 -13.86
CA GLU A 376 -12.03 -16.93 -14.97
C GLU A 376 -10.57 -16.91 -14.51
N THR A 377 -9.69 -17.19 -15.47
CA THR A 377 -8.25 -16.99 -15.31
C THR A 377 -7.87 -15.61 -15.81
N VAL A 378 -7.26 -14.82 -14.93
CA VAL A 378 -6.84 -13.44 -15.16
C VAL A 378 -5.35 -13.28 -14.92
N TYR A 379 -4.82 -12.09 -15.22
CA TYR A 379 -3.48 -11.69 -14.81
C TYR A 379 -3.56 -10.54 -13.82
N ILE A 380 -2.89 -10.66 -12.67
CA ILE A 380 -2.73 -9.54 -11.74
C ILE A 380 -1.33 -8.92 -11.90
N GLU A 381 -1.24 -7.60 -11.78
CA GLU A 381 0.00 -6.85 -11.88
C GLU A 381 0.09 -5.82 -10.76
N PHE A 382 1.18 -5.83 -10.01
CA PHE A 382 1.43 -4.89 -8.92
C PHE A 382 2.16 -3.65 -9.42
N ASP A 383 1.76 -2.50 -8.90
CA ASP A 383 2.40 -1.22 -9.20
C ASP A 383 3.40 -0.83 -8.10
N GLU A 384 4.63 -0.51 -8.51
CA GLU A 384 5.67 -0.02 -7.62
C GLU A 384 5.28 1.28 -6.92
N LEU A 385 4.55 2.18 -7.59
CA LEU A 385 4.13 3.45 -7.00
C LEU A 385 3.10 3.26 -5.88
N ALA A 386 2.24 2.24 -6.00
CA ALA A 386 1.23 1.92 -5.00
C ALA A 386 1.75 0.98 -3.90
N GLY A 387 2.84 0.25 -4.19
CA GLY A 387 3.32 -0.85 -3.36
C GLY A 387 2.44 -2.11 -3.51
N LEU A 388 2.83 -3.20 -2.83
CA LEU A 388 2.06 -4.45 -2.91
C LEU A 388 0.74 -4.38 -2.15
N LYS A 389 0.71 -3.66 -1.03
CA LYS A 389 -0.42 -3.60 -0.10
C LYS A 389 -0.74 -2.18 0.30
N GLY A 390 -2.03 -1.88 0.40
CA GLY A 390 -2.52 -0.62 0.96
C GLY A 390 -2.43 -0.58 2.49
N TYR A 391 -2.78 0.56 3.08
CA TYR A 391 -2.74 0.80 4.52
C TYR A 391 -3.43 -0.29 5.38
N TYR A 392 -4.50 -0.88 4.86
CA TYR A 392 -5.28 -1.94 5.52
C TYR A 392 -4.74 -3.37 5.26
N GLY A 393 -3.55 -3.52 4.67
CA GLY A 393 -2.93 -4.82 4.40
C GLY A 393 -3.52 -5.60 3.21
N ARG A 394 -4.44 -4.99 2.45
CA ARG A 394 -5.03 -5.58 1.22
C ARG A 394 -4.04 -5.47 0.07
N TYR A 395 -3.88 -6.54 -0.73
CA TYR A 395 -3.06 -6.48 -1.94
C TYR A 395 -3.72 -5.55 -2.97
N LEU A 396 -2.93 -4.68 -3.60
CA LEU A 396 -3.38 -3.71 -4.60
C LEU A 396 -2.83 -4.09 -5.97
N ALA A 397 -3.70 -4.43 -6.91
CA ALA A 397 -3.25 -4.82 -8.25
C ALA A 397 -4.17 -4.32 -9.36
N TYR A 398 -3.59 -4.14 -10.54
CA TYR A 398 -4.36 -4.10 -11.78
C TYR A 398 -4.77 -5.53 -12.15
N VAL A 399 -5.99 -5.70 -12.64
CA VAL A 399 -6.50 -6.97 -13.16
C VAL A 399 -6.62 -6.89 -14.66
N TYR A 400 -6.03 -7.85 -15.37
CA TYR A 400 -6.11 -7.96 -16.83
C TYR A 400 -6.77 -9.27 -17.24
N LEU A 401 -7.67 -9.19 -18.22
CA LEU A 401 -8.24 -10.37 -18.87
C LEU A 401 -7.18 -11.08 -19.73
N SER A 402 -7.45 -12.32 -20.13
CA SER A 402 -6.55 -13.13 -20.96
C SER A 402 -6.15 -12.47 -22.30
N ASN A 403 -7.01 -11.62 -22.86
CA ASN A 403 -6.75 -10.84 -24.06
C ASN A 403 -5.96 -9.53 -23.82
N GLY A 404 -5.52 -9.28 -22.58
CA GLY A 404 -4.79 -8.08 -22.18
C GLY A 404 -5.65 -6.86 -21.82
N THR A 405 -6.98 -6.99 -21.84
CA THR A 405 -7.89 -5.89 -21.44
C THR A 405 -7.71 -5.57 -19.96
N ASP A 406 -7.50 -4.29 -19.63
CA ASP A 406 -7.53 -3.78 -18.27
C ASP A 406 -8.97 -3.78 -17.72
N PHE A 407 -9.25 -4.64 -16.75
CA PHE A 407 -10.58 -4.77 -16.17
C PHE A 407 -10.92 -3.61 -15.21
N ASN A 408 -9.93 -3.07 -14.49
CA ASN A 408 -10.10 -1.89 -13.63
C ASN A 408 -10.61 -0.71 -14.48
N ALA A 409 -9.99 -0.48 -15.64
CA ALA A 409 -10.43 0.52 -16.60
C ALA A 409 -11.86 0.28 -17.13
N LEU A 410 -12.30 -0.98 -17.27
CA LEU A 410 -13.67 -1.30 -17.69
C LEU A 410 -14.69 -0.85 -16.66
N LEU A 411 -14.44 -1.04 -15.37
CA LEU A 411 -15.35 -0.59 -14.31
C LEU A 411 -15.55 0.93 -14.39
N ILE A 412 -14.46 1.68 -14.50
CA ILE A 412 -14.49 3.15 -14.58
C ILE A 412 -15.17 3.63 -15.86
N LYS A 413 -14.79 3.07 -17.02
CA LYS A 413 -15.33 3.47 -18.34
C LYS A 413 -16.83 3.21 -18.49
N ASN A 414 -17.35 2.18 -17.82
CA ASN A 414 -18.78 1.87 -17.79
C ASN A 414 -19.53 2.61 -16.67
N GLY A 415 -18.87 3.53 -15.94
CA GLY A 415 -19.47 4.30 -14.86
C GLY A 415 -19.94 3.43 -13.70
N LEU A 416 -19.24 2.32 -13.43
CA LEU A 416 -19.52 1.42 -12.30
C LEU A 416 -18.66 1.74 -11.06
N ALA A 417 -17.68 2.63 -11.22
CA ALA A 417 -16.75 3.04 -10.19
C ALA A 417 -16.28 4.48 -10.43
N ARG A 418 -15.79 5.11 -9.37
CA ARG A 418 -14.98 6.32 -9.44
C ARG A 418 -13.49 5.98 -9.40
N VAL A 419 -12.63 6.93 -9.73
CA VAL A 419 -11.17 6.78 -9.56
C VAL A 419 -10.81 7.07 -8.10
N TYR A 420 -10.08 6.14 -7.48
CA TYR A 420 -9.55 6.32 -6.13
C TYR A 420 -8.24 7.13 -6.18
N VAL A 421 -8.30 8.44 -5.92
CA VAL A 421 -7.16 9.38 -6.07
C VAL A 421 -6.37 9.60 -4.78
N GLU A 422 -6.80 9.01 -3.67
CA GLU A 422 -6.14 9.14 -2.37
C GLU A 422 -4.81 8.36 -2.31
N GLY A 423 -4.55 7.46 -3.28
CA GLY A 423 -3.29 6.75 -3.45
C GLY A 423 -2.61 7.08 -4.78
N THR A 424 -1.30 6.84 -4.88
CA THR A 424 -0.51 7.11 -6.10
C THR A 424 -0.28 5.83 -6.92
N PHE A 425 -0.56 5.86 -8.21
CA PHE A 425 -0.38 4.74 -9.13
C PHE A 425 -0.14 5.20 -10.57
N LYS A 426 0.51 4.37 -11.39
CA LYS A 426 0.99 4.74 -12.74
C LYS A 426 -0.12 5.10 -13.73
N LYS A 427 -1.34 4.57 -13.53
CA LYS A 427 -2.49 4.75 -14.45
C LYS A 427 -3.49 5.81 -14.02
N GLU A 428 -3.19 6.60 -13.01
CA GLU A 428 -4.12 7.59 -12.44
C GLU A 428 -4.67 8.54 -13.50
N GLU A 429 -3.80 9.14 -14.31
CA GLU A 429 -4.21 10.07 -15.38
C GLU A 429 -5.13 9.40 -16.42
N GLU A 430 -4.79 8.19 -16.87
CA GLU A 430 -5.61 7.41 -17.82
C GLU A 430 -7.00 7.09 -17.23
N TYR A 431 -7.06 6.69 -15.95
CA TYR A 431 -8.30 6.36 -15.27
C TYR A 431 -9.18 7.60 -15.08
N LEU A 432 -8.59 8.76 -14.76
CA LEU A 432 -9.30 10.03 -14.68
C LEU A 432 -9.88 10.45 -16.04
N GLU A 433 -9.20 10.19 -17.16
CA GLU A 433 -9.77 10.41 -18.48
C GLU A 433 -11.01 9.54 -18.75
N PHE A 434 -10.98 8.26 -18.36
CA PHE A 434 -12.12 7.37 -18.50
C PHE A 434 -13.30 7.77 -17.60
N GLU A 435 -13.03 8.19 -16.38
CA GLU A 435 -14.06 8.69 -15.47
C GLU A 435 -14.68 9.97 -16.01
N ASN A 436 -13.87 10.95 -16.45
CA ASN A 436 -14.35 12.18 -17.06
C ASN A 436 -15.21 11.91 -18.30
N TYR A 437 -14.84 10.91 -19.11
CA TYR A 437 -15.66 10.44 -20.22
C TYR A 437 -17.01 9.90 -19.75
N ALA A 438 -17.03 9.04 -18.72
CA ALA A 438 -18.26 8.47 -18.18
C ALA A 438 -19.17 9.55 -17.56
N LYS A 439 -18.59 10.49 -16.81
CA LYS A 439 -19.27 11.66 -16.22
C LYS A 439 -19.90 12.57 -17.28
N THR A 440 -19.13 12.93 -18.31
CA THR A 440 -19.58 13.82 -19.40
C THR A 440 -20.73 13.18 -20.22
N ASN A 441 -20.64 11.88 -20.46
CA ASN A 441 -21.62 11.14 -21.25
C ASN A 441 -22.77 10.55 -20.41
N LYS A 442 -22.81 10.82 -19.09
CA LYS A 442 -23.85 10.33 -18.19
C LYS A 442 -24.00 8.81 -18.26
N ILE A 443 -22.87 8.12 -18.25
CA ILE A 443 -22.79 6.66 -18.29
C ILE A 443 -22.80 6.13 -16.86
N GLY A 444 -23.53 5.03 -16.62
CA GLY A 444 -23.45 4.33 -15.35
C GLY A 444 -24.06 5.14 -14.20
N LEU A 445 -23.41 5.08 -13.04
CA LEU A 445 -23.77 5.84 -11.84
C LEU A 445 -23.81 7.35 -12.11
N TRP A 446 -23.04 7.85 -13.07
CA TRP A 446 -23.02 9.26 -13.47
C TRP A 446 -24.25 9.74 -14.25
N ALA A 447 -25.18 8.84 -14.59
CA ALA A 447 -26.50 9.17 -15.11
C ALA A 447 -27.43 9.79 -14.05
N TYR A 448 -26.96 9.88 -12.80
CA TYR A 448 -27.73 10.39 -11.68
C TYR A 448 -28.29 11.78 -11.99
N SER A 449 -29.58 11.93 -11.69
CA SER A 449 -30.30 13.18 -11.83
C SER A 449 -31.26 13.30 -10.66
N THR A 450 -31.19 14.41 -9.94
CA THR A 450 -32.08 14.72 -8.81
C THR A 450 -33.52 15.05 -9.26
N TYR A 451 -33.84 14.93 -10.55
CA TYR A 451 -35.18 15.13 -11.09
C TYR A 451 -35.98 13.83 -11.09
N THR A 452 -36.55 13.48 -9.93
CA THR A 452 -37.61 12.46 -9.84
C THR A 452 -38.94 13.04 -10.34
N VAL A 453 -39.12 13.15 -11.66
CA VAL A 453 -40.47 13.32 -12.21
C VAL A 453 -41.18 11.99 -12.25
N THR A 454 -42.02 11.74 -11.24
CA THR A 454 -43.14 10.80 -11.36
C THR A 454 -44.01 11.26 -12.54
N PRO A 455 -44.34 10.40 -13.52
CA PRO A 455 -44.97 10.86 -14.76
C PRO A 455 -46.45 11.13 -14.52
N THR A 456 -46.82 12.37 -14.15
CA THR A 456 -48.16 12.90 -14.41
C THR A 456 -48.11 14.44 -14.51
N GLU A 457 -48.49 14.95 -15.69
CA GLU A 457 -48.68 16.35 -16.13
C GLU A 457 -47.50 17.19 -16.72
N PRO A 458 -47.80 18.12 -17.65
CA PRO A 458 -46.83 18.85 -18.46
C PRO A 458 -46.04 19.90 -17.65
N PRO A 459 -44.86 20.33 -18.14
CA PRO A 459 -43.85 20.98 -17.33
C PRO A 459 -44.30 22.37 -16.87
N THR A 460 -44.44 22.53 -15.56
CA THR A 460 -44.40 23.83 -14.89
C THR A 460 -42.98 24.05 -14.38
N GLN A 461 -42.43 25.23 -14.65
CA GLN A 461 -41.03 25.64 -14.39
C GLN A 461 -40.51 25.16 -13.02
N THR A 462 -39.40 24.42 -13.04
CA THR A 462 -38.64 23.99 -11.85
C THR A 462 -38.16 25.22 -11.06
N PRO A 463 -38.33 25.26 -9.72
CA PRO A 463 -37.68 26.30 -8.91
C PRO A 463 -36.16 26.09 -8.95
N THR A 464 -35.44 27.06 -9.50
CA THR A 464 -33.98 27.11 -9.39
C THR A 464 -33.61 27.27 -7.90
N VAL A 465 -33.06 26.23 -7.28
CA VAL A 465 -32.50 26.33 -5.93
C VAL A 465 -31.25 27.21 -6.02
N THR A 466 -31.24 28.34 -5.32
CA THR A 466 -30.12 29.29 -5.31
C THR A 466 -29.74 29.68 -3.88
N GLY A 467 -28.49 30.10 -3.70
CA GLY A 467 -27.92 30.53 -2.42
C GLY A 467 -27.39 29.37 -1.57
N VAL A 468 -26.95 29.68 -0.35
CA VAL A 468 -26.42 28.68 0.60
C VAL A 468 -27.57 27.93 1.26
N LYS A 469 -27.50 26.60 1.27
CA LYS A 469 -28.59 25.72 1.74
C LYS A 469 -28.06 24.57 2.58
N ILE A 470 -28.92 24.04 3.44
CA ILE A 470 -28.68 22.75 4.09
C ILE A 470 -28.96 21.70 3.02
N SER A 471 -27.90 21.04 2.57
CA SER A 471 -27.97 20.11 1.46
C SER A 471 -28.25 18.68 1.93
N TYR A 472 -27.78 18.31 3.12
CA TYR A 472 -27.94 16.97 3.69
C TYR A 472 -27.72 16.98 5.21
N ILE A 473 -28.32 16.01 5.91
CA ILE A 473 -28.06 15.71 7.32
C ILE A 473 -27.87 14.20 7.45
N HIS A 474 -26.68 13.77 7.90
CA HIS A 474 -26.44 12.42 8.39
C HIS A 474 -26.78 12.41 9.88
N TYR A 475 -27.91 11.81 10.25
CA TYR A 475 -28.41 11.88 11.62
C TYR A 475 -28.19 10.58 12.40
N ASP A 476 -28.18 9.41 11.74
CA ASP A 476 -28.06 8.11 12.39
C ASP A 476 -26.61 7.60 12.30
N ALA A 477 -25.84 7.74 13.39
CA ALA A 477 -24.47 7.27 13.41
C ALA A 477 -24.42 5.74 13.56
N PRO A 478 -23.51 5.02 12.85
CA PRO A 478 -23.39 3.58 13.03
C PRO A 478 -23.12 3.19 14.50
N GLY A 479 -24.00 2.37 15.06
CA GLY A 479 -23.88 1.89 16.43
C GLY A 479 -24.69 2.72 17.42
N ASN A 480 -24.03 3.23 18.46
CA ASN A 480 -24.67 4.11 19.44
C ASN A 480 -24.03 5.49 19.34
N ASP A 481 -24.85 6.48 19.00
CA ASP A 481 -24.47 7.86 18.70
C ASP A 481 -23.64 8.53 19.80
N TRP A 482 -23.81 8.08 21.05
CA TRP A 482 -23.03 8.59 22.18
C TRP A 482 -21.54 8.22 22.13
N TYR A 483 -21.20 7.14 21.43
CA TYR A 483 -19.82 6.68 21.24
C TYR A 483 -19.27 7.03 19.86
N ASN A 484 -20.12 7.50 18.93
CA ASN A 484 -19.72 7.92 17.59
C ASN A 484 -20.35 9.28 17.20
N PRO A 485 -20.07 10.37 17.94
CA PRO A 485 -20.71 11.66 17.68
C PRO A 485 -20.27 12.32 16.37
N ASN A 486 -19.17 11.86 15.74
CA ASN A 486 -18.78 12.28 14.39
C ASN A 486 -19.47 11.44 13.29
N GLY A 487 -20.22 10.41 13.66
CA GLY A 487 -21.11 9.72 12.74
C GLY A 487 -22.37 10.53 12.43
N GLU A 488 -22.61 11.66 13.09
CA GLU A 488 -23.66 12.60 12.68
C GLU A 488 -23.04 13.91 12.16
N TYR A 489 -23.59 14.44 11.06
CA TYR A 489 -23.10 15.68 10.46
C TYR A 489 -24.11 16.35 9.54
N VAL A 490 -23.92 17.64 9.28
CA VAL A 490 -24.72 18.42 8.32
C VAL A 490 -23.84 18.95 7.20
N VAL A 491 -24.32 18.88 5.96
CA VAL A 491 -23.63 19.41 4.79
C VAL A 491 -24.30 20.69 4.33
N ILE A 492 -23.55 21.79 4.31
CA ILE A 492 -24.00 23.10 3.83
C ILE A 492 -23.36 23.36 2.47
N LYS A 493 -24.17 23.65 1.44
CA LYS A 493 -23.70 23.86 0.06
C LYS A 493 -24.12 25.22 -0.48
N ASN A 494 -23.24 25.86 -1.26
CA ASN A 494 -23.56 27.08 -1.99
C ASN A 494 -24.10 26.77 -3.39
N TYR A 495 -25.43 26.82 -3.58
CA TYR A 495 -26.08 26.68 -4.88
C TYR A 495 -26.17 28.02 -5.64
N GLY A 496 -25.65 29.11 -5.08
CA GLY A 496 -25.58 30.42 -5.73
C GLY A 496 -24.46 30.51 -6.77
N SER A 497 -24.46 31.59 -7.54
CA SER A 497 -23.39 31.94 -8.47
C SER A 497 -22.29 32.82 -7.85
N ASP A 498 -22.52 33.29 -6.61
CA ASP A 498 -21.62 34.20 -5.91
C ASP A 498 -20.95 33.46 -4.74
N THR A 499 -19.68 33.78 -4.49
CA THR A 499 -18.92 33.35 -3.32
C THR A 499 -19.57 33.89 -2.03
N VAL A 500 -19.72 33.04 -1.00
CA VAL A 500 -20.36 33.43 0.27
C VAL A 500 -19.45 33.11 1.46
N ASN A 501 -19.16 34.13 2.27
CA ASN A 501 -18.48 33.95 3.57
C ASN A 501 -19.52 33.66 4.67
N LEU A 502 -19.32 32.55 5.40
CA LEU A 502 -20.23 32.07 6.44
C LEU A 502 -19.90 32.56 7.85
N LYS A 503 -18.91 33.44 8.03
CA LYS A 503 -18.51 33.94 9.35
C LYS A 503 -19.71 34.48 10.14
N GLY A 504 -19.97 33.87 11.29
CA GLY A 504 -21.06 34.27 12.19
C GLY A 504 -22.44 33.76 11.80
N TRP A 505 -22.57 33.00 10.71
CA TRP A 505 -23.78 32.22 10.41
C TRP A 505 -24.02 31.19 11.51
N LYS A 506 -25.26 30.67 11.59
CA LYS A 506 -25.64 29.72 12.63
C LYS A 506 -26.40 28.52 12.08
N LEU A 507 -25.99 27.33 12.48
CA LEU A 507 -26.75 26.08 12.30
C LEU A 507 -27.38 25.69 13.64
N LYS A 508 -28.66 25.35 13.64
CA LYS A 508 -29.41 24.99 14.85
C LYS A 508 -30.26 23.75 14.63
N ASP A 509 -30.41 22.96 15.68
CA ASP A 509 -31.42 21.90 15.73
C ASP A 509 -32.74 22.45 16.32
N LYS A 510 -33.75 21.58 16.43
CA LYS A 510 -35.05 21.92 17.01
C LYS A 510 -35.00 22.10 18.52
N ALA A 511 -34.07 21.46 19.24
CA ALA A 511 -33.92 21.60 20.68
C ALA A 511 -33.18 22.88 21.10
N GLY A 512 -32.50 23.56 20.17
CA GLY A 512 -31.89 24.88 20.37
C GLY A 512 -30.37 24.87 20.51
N HIS A 513 -29.71 23.72 20.35
CA HIS A 513 -28.27 23.64 20.14
C HIS A 513 -27.89 24.54 18.97
N THR A 514 -26.85 25.36 19.14
CA THR A 514 -26.40 26.29 18.09
C THR A 514 -24.91 26.14 17.79
N PHE A 515 -24.57 25.88 16.54
CA PHE A 515 -23.22 26.01 15.99
C PHE A 515 -23.07 27.39 15.36
N THR A 516 -21.91 28.04 15.56
CA THR A 516 -21.59 29.33 14.91
C THR A 516 -20.42 29.13 13.98
N PHE A 517 -20.61 29.42 12.69
CA PHE A 517 -19.58 29.21 11.68
C PHE A 517 -18.37 30.14 11.90
N PRO A 518 -17.14 29.59 11.80
CA PRO A 518 -15.92 30.38 11.80
C PRO A 518 -15.76 31.16 10.48
N ASP A 519 -14.62 31.83 10.31
CA ASP A 519 -14.31 32.53 9.07
C ASP A 519 -13.99 31.53 7.95
N ILE A 520 -15.03 31.12 7.21
CA ILE A 520 -14.97 30.17 6.10
C ILE A 520 -15.75 30.75 4.92
N THR A 521 -15.27 30.48 3.71
CA THR A 521 -15.87 30.95 2.46
C THR A 521 -16.22 29.77 1.59
N LEU A 522 -17.42 29.79 0.99
CA LEU A 522 -17.87 28.81 0.02
C LEU A 522 -17.97 29.46 -1.36
N GLU A 523 -17.16 28.98 -2.30
CA GLU A 523 -17.31 29.29 -3.73
C GLU A 523 -18.60 28.67 -4.30
N PRO A 524 -19.06 29.11 -5.48
CA PRO A 524 -20.19 28.49 -6.17
C PRO A 524 -20.01 26.97 -6.32
N GLY A 525 -20.93 26.19 -5.78
CA GLY A 525 -20.91 24.72 -5.80
C GLY A 525 -20.17 24.06 -4.64
N GLU A 526 -19.42 24.80 -3.82
CA GLU A 526 -18.68 24.23 -2.69
C GLU A 526 -19.58 23.86 -1.51
N SER A 527 -19.09 22.90 -0.71
CA SER A 527 -19.76 22.41 0.50
C SER A 527 -18.83 22.39 1.71
N VAL A 528 -19.41 22.57 2.89
CA VAL A 528 -18.75 22.35 4.19
C VAL A 528 -19.55 21.37 5.04
N TYR A 529 -18.85 20.49 5.72
CA TYR A 529 -19.38 19.51 6.65
C TYR A 529 -19.30 20.05 8.07
N VAL A 530 -20.37 19.90 8.86
CA VAL A 530 -20.42 20.23 10.28
C VAL A 530 -20.73 18.96 11.06
N TYR A 531 -19.70 18.31 11.59
CA TYR A 531 -19.79 17.11 12.42
C TYR A 531 -20.21 17.47 13.85
N SER A 532 -21.08 16.67 14.46
CA SER A 532 -21.62 16.96 15.80
C SER A 532 -20.59 16.73 16.92
N GLY A 533 -19.67 15.78 16.73
CA GLY A 533 -18.60 15.44 17.66
C GLY A 533 -17.37 16.36 17.61
N GLU A 534 -16.26 15.90 18.21
CA GLU A 534 -15.02 16.65 18.35
C GLU A 534 -14.04 16.39 17.18
N GLY A 535 -13.23 17.40 16.85
CA GLY A 535 -12.18 17.29 15.83
C GLY A 535 -11.46 18.62 15.59
N VAL A 536 -10.56 18.64 14.61
CA VAL A 536 -9.80 19.83 14.23
C VAL A 536 -10.39 20.41 12.95
N ASN A 537 -10.87 21.65 13.01
CA ASN A 537 -11.45 22.34 11.85
C ASN A 537 -10.43 22.44 10.69
N SER A 538 -10.94 22.26 9.48
CA SER A 538 -10.23 22.41 8.20
C SER A 538 -11.06 23.26 7.23
N GLU A 539 -10.61 23.38 5.98
CA GLU A 539 -11.27 24.20 4.97
C GLU A 539 -12.67 23.71 4.59
N ASN A 540 -12.96 22.41 4.70
CA ASN A 540 -14.26 21.84 4.35
C ASN A 540 -14.90 20.94 5.43
N LYS A 541 -14.23 20.76 6.59
CA LYS A 541 -14.76 20.00 7.73
C LYS A 541 -14.68 20.82 9.01
N LEU A 542 -15.82 20.99 9.67
CA LEU A 542 -15.98 21.69 10.93
C LEU A 542 -16.55 20.74 11.98
N TYR A 543 -16.19 20.97 13.24
CA TYR A 543 -16.59 20.12 14.37
C TYR A 543 -17.28 20.96 15.43
N TRP A 544 -18.48 20.53 15.82
CA TRP A 544 -19.32 21.22 16.81
C TRP A 544 -18.83 20.93 18.23
N GLY A 545 -18.34 19.73 18.50
CA GLY A 545 -17.81 19.33 19.81
C GLY A 545 -18.90 19.22 20.88
N ASN A 546 -20.13 18.88 20.50
CA ASN A 546 -21.30 18.89 21.39
C ASN A 546 -22.02 17.53 21.48
N GLY A 547 -21.40 16.46 20.98
CA GLY A 547 -21.93 15.09 21.06
C GLY A 547 -22.97 14.81 19.98
N ALA A 548 -23.88 13.87 20.24
CA ALA A 548 -25.03 13.58 19.38
C ALA A 548 -26.05 14.75 19.45
N ILE A 549 -26.38 15.34 18.31
CA ILE A 549 -27.26 16.51 18.18
C ILE A 549 -28.53 16.17 17.41
N TRP A 550 -28.46 15.22 16.48
CA TRP A 550 -29.50 14.95 15.49
C TRP A 550 -30.30 13.70 15.87
N ASN A 551 -31.62 13.84 16.06
CA ASN A 551 -32.44 12.74 16.57
C ASN A 551 -32.83 11.71 15.47
N ASN A 552 -32.56 10.42 15.71
CA ASN A 552 -32.88 9.34 14.75
C ASN A 552 -34.36 9.15 14.42
N ASP A 553 -35.26 9.58 15.32
CA ASP A 553 -36.72 9.53 15.11
C ASP A 553 -37.27 10.80 14.40
N GLY A 554 -36.39 11.67 13.91
CA GLY A 554 -36.71 12.87 13.14
C GLY A 554 -36.40 14.19 13.86
N ASP A 555 -35.85 15.15 13.11
CA ASP A 555 -35.46 16.47 13.61
C ASP A 555 -35.62 17.58 12.55
N THR A 556 -35.24 18.81 12.91
CA THR A 556 -35.20 19.95 12.01
C THR A 556 -33.92 20.74 12.21
N ALA A 557 -33.11 20.86 11.15
CA ALA A 557 -32.02 21.82 11.10
C ALA A 557 -32.48 23.16 10.53
N TYR A 558 -31.98 24.25 11.11
CA TYR A 558 -32.24 25.62 10.71
C TYR A 558 -30.91 26.33 10.45
N LEU A 559 -30.77 26.91 9.26
CA LEU A 559 -29.59 27.70 8.88
C LEU A 559 -29.95 29.19 8.89
N TYR A 560 -29.18 29.99 9.63
CA TYR A 560 -29.33 31.44 9.71
C TYR A 560 -28.09 32.17 9.22
N ASP A 561 -28.29 33.29 8.53
CA ASP A 561 -27.20 34.17 8.14
C ASP A 561 -26.61 34.93 9.35
N ALA A 562 -25.51 35.66 9.13
CA ALA A 562 -24.86 36.46 10.16
C ALA A 562 -25.74 37.59 10.75
N ASN A 563 -26.81 38.00 10.05
CA ASN A 563 -27.78 38.99 10.52
C ASN A 563 -28.93 38.35 11.32
N GLY A 564 -28.99 37.01 11.36
CA GLY A 564 -30.03 36.25 12.04
C GLY A 564 -31.28 35.97 11.19
N ASN A 565 -31.22 36.18 9.87
CA ASN A 565 -32.31 35.80 8.98
C ASN A 565 -32.26 34.29 8.70
N LEU A 566 -33.42 33.64 8.67
CA LEU A 566 -33.52 32.22 8.30
C LEU A 566 -33.24 32.08 6.79
N VAL A 567 -32.21 31.31 6.46
CA VAL A 567 -31.77 31.04 5.09
C VAL A 567 -32.36 29.72 4.59
N ASP A 568 -32.39 28.70 5.44
CA ASP A 568 -32.89 27.39 5.06
C ASP A 568 -33.38 26.56 6.24
N THR A 569 -34.19 25.55 5.94
CA THR A 569 -34.71 24.59 6.92
C THR A 569 -34.76 23.21 6.28
N TYR A 570 -34.26 22.20 7.00
CA TYR A 570 -34.21 20.82 6.53
C TYR A 570 -34.79 19.90 7.61
N SER A 571 -35.78 19.09 7.26
CA SER A 571 -36.36 18.08 8.15
C SER A 571 -36.35 16.72 7.47
N TYR A 572 -36.20 15.68 8.28
CA TYR A 572 -36.16 14.27 7.89
C TYR A 572 -37.08 13.46 8.81
#